data_AF-A0A3D6EX49-F1
#
_entry.id   AF-A0A3D6EX49-F1
#
_cell.length_a   1.000
_cell.length_b   1.000
_cell.length_c   1.000
_cell.angle_alpha   90.00
_cell.angle_beta   90.00
_cell.angle_gamma   90.00
#
_symmetry.space_group_name_H-M   'P 1'
#
loop_
_entity.id
_entity.type
_entity.pdbx_description
1 polymer ?
#
loop_
_entity_poly.entity_id
_entity_poly.type
_entity_poly.pdbx_seq_one_letter_code
_entity_poly.pdbx_strand_id
1 'polypeptide(L)'
;DISSEYRIEEFNWTFAAEKADSAGVQIINSSLGYNVFDDESMDYTKSQLDGQSAYITKAARMAIERGIIVVVSAGNEGGNSWQLVTPPADAEGIIAVGSVTAGGNRSGFSSVGPTEDDRIKPDVVALGSGTVVIRASGNIGTTSGTSLASPLVASLAAGVWQAYPDFTAQEIYEVLTQSASQATAPDNFLGYGIPNFEAVVNYLKEPEPLHNWLIYPNPVVGNQFNIQLDEIVNPVSVTVFDSKGARVSEASLQINWQNNPFKYDIANLLPGLYFVRVQSGGRQGTFRVMKQ
;
A
#
# COMPACT_ATOMS: atom_id res chain seq x y z
N ASP A 1 -3.72 28.53 -1.81
CA ASP A 1 -2.86 28.46 -0.62
C ASP A 1 -3.06 29.64 0.27
N ILE A 2 -3.16 29.34 1.56
CA ILE A 2 -3.09 30.33 2.63
C ILE A 2 -1.62 30.76 2.71
N SER A 3 -1.37 32.05 2.89
CA SER A 3 -0.02 32.64 2.80
C SER A 3 0.83 32.46 4.05
N SER A 4 0.42 31.58 4.97
CA SER A 4 1.05 31.45 6.27
C SER A 4 0.76 30.10 6.91
N GLU A 5 1.78 29.47 7.51
CA GLU A 5 1.68 28.20 8.23
C GLU A 5 1.94 28.43 9.73
N TYR A 6 0.94 28.17 10.57
CA TYR A 6 1.02 28.30 12.04
C TYR A 6 0.35 27.11 12.72
N ARG A 7 0.72 26.82 13.97
CA ARG A 7 0.11 25.74 14.79
C ARG A 7 -1.41 25.83 14.95
N ILE A 8 -2.03 26.97 14.65
CA ILE A 8 -3.49 27.11 14.56
C ILE A 8 -4.12 26.10 13.60
N GLU A 9 -3.41 25.72 12.54
CA GLU A 9 -3.89 24.74 11.59
C GLU A 9 -4.00 23.33 12.18
N GLU A 10 -3.08 22.95 13.07
CA GLU A 10 -3.16 21.68 13.79
C GLU A 10 -4.40 21.64 14.72
N PHE A 11 -4.72 22.76 15.36
CA PHE A 11 -5.95 22.88 16.15
C PHE A 11 -7.20 22.86 15.26
N ASN A 12 -7.17 23.50 14.09
CA ASN A 12 -8.26 23.43 13.11
C ASN A 12 -8.47 22.00 12.62
N TRP A 13 -7.40 21.24 12.39
CA TRP A 13 -7.48 19.82 12.06
C TRP A 13 -8.13 19.02 13.18
N THR A 14 -7.75 19.31 14.43
CA THR A 14 -8.37 18.68 15.63
C THR A 14 -9.88 18.93 15.66
N PHE A 15 -10.32 20.18 15.49
CA PHE A 15 -11.75 20.52 15.45
C PHE A 15 -12.47 19.82 14.27
N ALA A 16 -11.80 19.69 13.13
CA ALA A 16 -12.36 18.97 11.98
C ALA A 16 -12.50 17.47 12.27
N ALA A 17 -11.53 16.85 12.96
CA ALA A 17 -11.60 15.45 13.36
C ALA A 17 -12.73 15.20 14.38
N GLU A 18 -12.89 16.07 15.38
CA GLU A 18 -14.03 16.02 16.31
C GLU A 18 -15.37 16.19 15.58
N LYS A 19 -15.42 17.09 14.58
CA LYS A 19 -16.62 17.27 13.78
C LYS A 19 -16.93 16.03 12.94
N ALA A 20 -15.91 15.39 12.37
CA ALA A 20 -16.03 14.16 11.61
C ALA A 20 -16.58 13.02 12.49
N ASP A 21 -16.03 12.85 13.69
CA ASP A 21 -16.54 11.91 14.70
C ASP A 21 -18.04 12.17 15.00
N SER A 22 -18.41 13.43 15.28
CA SER A 22 -19.80 13.80 15.54
C SER A 22 -20.76 13.54 14.37
N ALA A 23 -20.24 13.43 13.16
CA ALA A 23 -20.99 13.15 11.94
C ALA A 23 -21.03 11.65 11.58
N GLY A 24 -20.38 10.78 12.36
CA GLY A 24 -20.31 9.34 12.10
C GLY A 24 -19.33 8.97 10.99
N VAL A 25 -18.31 9.81 10.75
CA VAL A 25 -17.27 9.52 9.75
C VAL A 25 -16.38 8.39 10.26
N GLN A 26 -16.21 7.36 9.43
CA GLN A 26 -15.37 6.20 9.74
C GLN A 26 -13.92 6.38 9.28
N ILE A 27 -13.67 7.17 8.24
CA ILE A 27 -12.35 7.34 7.63
C ILE A 27 -12.06 8.83 7.38
N ILE A 28 -10.91 9.29 7.86
CA ILE A 28 -10.35 10.61 7.55
C ILE A 28 -9.12 10.41 6.66
N ASN A 29 -9.10 11.08 5.50
CA ASN A 29 -7.89 11.22 4.69
C ASN A 29 -7.30 12.62 4.86
N SER A 30 -6.01 12.72 5.19
CA SER A 30 -5.30 13.99 5.32
C SER A 30 -4.02 14.01 4.48
N SER A 31 -4.06 14.77 3.38
CA SER A 31 -2.95 14.90 2.45
C SER A 31 -2.06 16.11 2.77
N LEU A 32 -1.73 16.29 4.05
CA LEU A 32 -0.93 17.39 4.61
C LEU A 32 -0.01 16.86 5.73
N GLY A 33 0.95 17.67 6.16
CA GLY A 33 1.75 17.43 7.36
C GLY A 33 2.68 18.61 7.65
N TYR A 34 3.14 18.71 8.89
CA TYR A 34 3.82 19.90 9.42
C TYR A 34 5.20 19.57 9.96
N ASN A 35 6.19 20.40 9.67
CA ASN A 35 7.53 20.34 10.27
C ASN A 35 8.15 21.73 10.44
N VAL A 36 7.88 22.64 9.49
CA VAL A 36 8.27 24.04 9.54
C VAL A 36 7.02 24.93 9.59
N PHE A 37 7.14 26.10 10.20
CA PHE A 37 6.11 27.12 10.28
C PHE A 37 6.69 28.50 9.95
N ASP A 38 5.83 29.49 9.75
CA ASP A 38 6.25 30.88 9.52
C ASP A 38 7.03 31.47 10.71
N ASP A 39 6.67 31.06 11.92
CA ASP A 39 7.40 31.36 13.16
C ASP A 39 8.25 30.13 13.53
N GLU A 40 9.56 30.22 13.28
CA GLU A 40 10.53 29.14 13.53
C GLU A 40 10.50 28.62 14.98
N SER A 41 10.00 29.39 15.96
CA SER A 41 9.82 28.91 17.33
C SER A 41 8.74 27.83 17.47
N MET A 42 7.91 27.66 16.43
CA MET A 42 6.87 26.64 16.34
C MET A 42 7.32 25.37 15.62
N ASP A 43 8.47 25.39 14.93
CA ASP A 43 9.01 24.26 14.19
C ASP A 43 9.11 23.00 15.05
N TYR A 44 8.91 21.86 14.41
CA TYR A 44 9.17 20.57 15.03
C TYR A 44 10.64 20.18 14.82
N THR A 45 11.24 19.59 15.84
CA THR A 45 12.53 18.92 15.71
C THR A 45 12.34 17.45 15.36
N LYS A 46 13.37 16.81 14.81
CA LYS A 46 13.34 15.36 14.53
C LYS A 46 13.07 14.54 15.81
N SER A 47 13.58 14.99 16.95
CA SER A 47 13.33 14.35 18.26
C SER A 47 11.88 14.45 18.74
N GLN A 48 11.04 15.27 18.09
CA GLN A 48 9.60 15.38 18.36
C GLN A 48 8.77 14.51 17.39
N LEU A 49 9.41 13.73 16.51
CA LEU A 49 8.76 12.70 15.70
C LEU A 49 8.60 11.40 16.49
N ASP A 50 8.04 11.49 17.69
CA ASP A 50 7.87 10.38 18.64
C ASP A 50 6.43 9.85 18.68
N GLY A 51 5.57 10.31 17.76
CA GLY A 51 4.16 9.95 17.74
C GLY A 51 3.35 10.54 18.88
N GLN A 52 3.89 11.48 19.65
CA GLN A 52 3.27 12.02 20.86
C GLN A 52 3.49 13.51 21.07
N SER A 53 4.47 14.14 20.43
CA SER A 53 4.84 15.53 20.70
C SER A 53 3.96 16.53 19.95
N ALA A 54 3.78 16.36 18.65
CA ALA A 54 3.01 17.29 17.81
C ALA A 54 1.51 17.29 18.14
N TYR A 55 0.87 18.46 18.03
CA TYR A 55 -0.53 18.62 18.41
C TYR A 55 -1.46 17.82 17.48
N ILE A 56 -1.22 17.90 16.18
CA ILE A 56 -1.97 17.14 15.18
C ILE A 56 -1.76 15.63 15.33
N THR A 57 -0.57 15.19 15.74
CA THR A 57 -0.27 13.78 16.02
C THR A 57 -1.11 13.25 17.17
N LYS A 58 -1.24 14.02 18.27
CA LYS A 58 -2.12 13.68 19.39
C LYS A 58 -3.58 13.58 18.94
N ALA A 59 -4.04 14.54 18.13
CA ALA A 59 -5.41 14.54 17.61
C ALA A 59 -5.68 13.32 16.71
N ALA A 60 -4.72 12.95 15.85
CA ALA A 60 -4.81 11.77 15.00
C ALA A 60 -4.87 10.47 15.81
N ARG A 61 -4.09 10.36 16.89
CA ARG A 61 -4.17 9.24 17.84
C ARG A 61 -5.54 9.16 18.50
N MET A 62 -6.07 10.29 18.98
CA MET A 62 -7.40 10.32 19.58
C MET A 62 -8.49 9.86 18.59
N ALA A 63 -8.38 10.24 17.32
CA ALA A 63 -9.34 9.81 16.30
C ALA A 63 -9.32 8.27 16.08
N ILE A 64 -8.13 7.65 15.94
CA ILE A 64 -8.04 6.18 15.82
C ILE A 64 -8.50 5.46 17.08
N GLU A 65 -8.23 5.99 18.27
CA GLU A 65 -8.74 5.47 19.55
C GLU A 65 -10.27 5.57 19.68
N ARG A 66 -10.93 6.38 18.84
CA ARG A 66 -12.40 6.44 18.73
C ARG A 66 -12.96 5.60 17.58
N GLY A 67 -12.11 4.82 16.92
CA GLY A 67 -12.52 3.94 15.84
C GLY A 67 -12.61 4.62 14.49
N ILE A 68 -11.94 5.76 14.30
CA ILE A 68 -11.83 6.42 13.00
C ILE A 68 -10.49 6.03 12.37
N ILE A 69 -10.50 5.40 11.19
CA ILE A 69 -9.26 5.19 10.45
C ILE A 69 -8.75 6.54 9.96
N VAL A 70 -7.53 6.88 10.35
CA VAL A 70 -6.85 8.09 9.88
C VAL A 70 -5.79 7.68 8.87
N VAL A 71 -5.94 8.14 7.63
CA VAL A 71 -5.00 7.90 6.52
C VAL A 71 -4.34 9.21 6.17
N VAL A 72 -3.00 9.26 6.22
CA VAL A 72 -2.26 10.51 6.06
C VAL A 72 -1.11 10.36 5.09
N SER A 73 -0.80 11.41 4.35
CA SER A 73 0.39 11.42 3.50
C SER A 73 1.65 11.45 4.36
N ALA A 74 2.66 10.66 4.01
CA ALA A 74 3.91 10.60 4.76
C ALA A 74 4.73 11.91 4.74
N GLY A 75 4.47 12.80 3.77
CA GLY A 75 5.29 13.98 3.51
C GLY A 75 6.12 13.85 2.23
N ASN A 76 6.61 14.98 1.72
CA ASN A 76 7.42 15.05 0.49
C ASN A 76 8.87 15.48 0.77
N GLU A 77 9.36 15.14 1.96
CA GLU A 77 10.64 15.62 2.48
C GLU A 77 11.83 14.72 2.12
N GLY A 78 11.62 13.59 1.45
CA GLY A 78 12.65 12.58 1.18
C GLY A 78 13.87 13.08 0.39
N GLY A 79 13.69 14.16 -0.38
CA GLY A 79 14.76 14.84 -1.11
C GLY A 79 15.34 16.08 -0.41
N ASN A 80 14.77 16.47 0.73
CA ASN A 80 15.11 17.67 1.48
C ASN A 80 16.01 17.32 2.69
N SER A 81 16.40 18.32 3.49
CA SER A 81 17.18 18.10 4.73
C SER A 81 16.39 17.40 5.84
N TRP A 82 15.06 17.52 5.84
CA TRP A 82 14.20 16.87 6.81
C TRP A 82 14.15 15.35 6.62
N GLN A 83 13.93 14.87 5.38
CA GLN A 83 13.87 13.46 4.95
C GLN A 83 12.75 12.61 5.55
N LEU A 84 12.40 12.86 6.80
CA LEU A 84 11.53 12.01 7.59
C LEU A 84 10.05 12.28 7.31
N VAL A 85 9.19 11.40 7.82
CA VAL A 85 7.75 11.66 7.85
C VAL A 85 7.42 12.93 8.63
N THR A 86 6.31 13.59 8.31
CA THR A 86 5.86 14.82 8.98
C THR A 86 4.58 14.59 9.79
N PRO A 87 4.45 15.16 10.99
CA PRO A 87 3.22 15.14 11.77
C PRO A 87 1.98 15.47 10.94
N PRO A 88 0.91 14.64 10.99
CA PRO A 88 0.67 13.55 11.94
C PRO A 88 1.17 12.16 11.51
N ALA A 89 1.91 12.00 10.41
CA ALA A 89 2.32 10.70 9.89
C ALA A 89 3.23 9.89 10.82
N ASP A 90 3.75 10.51 11.88
CA ASP A 90 4.47 9.86 12.97
C ASP A 90 3.53 9.23 14.02
N ALA A 91 2.20 9.43 13.96
CA ALA A 91 1.26 8.86 14.92
C ALA A 91 1.18 7.32 14.82
N GLU A 92 0.99 6.69 15.98
CA GLU A 92 0.76 5.25 16.11
C GLU A 92 -0.69 4.90 15.76
N GLY A 93 -0.92 3.72 15.17
CA GLY A 93 -2.25 3.21 14.82
C GLY A 93 -2.90 3.86 13.59
N ILE A 94 -2.40 4.99 13.12
CA ILE A 94 -2.84 5.61 11.86
C ILE A 94 -2.07 5.04 10.66
N ILE A 95 -2.60 5.22 9.45
CA ILE A 95 -1.98 4.78 8.21
C ILE A 95 -1.25 5.95 7.54
N ALA A 96 0.07 6.02 7.75
CA ALA A 96 0.95 6.91 6.99
C ALA A 96 1.29 6.29 5.63
N VAL A 97 1.13 7.09 4.56
CA VAL A 97 1.21 6.62 3.18
C VAL A 97 2.34 7.30 2.44
N GLY A 98 3.37 6.53 2.09
CA GLY A 98 4.44 6.97 1.21
C GLY A 98 4.07 6.83 -0.28
N SER A 99 4.97 7.28 -1.15
CA SER A 99 4.76 7.32 -2.59
C SER A 99 5.68 6.37 -3.32
N VAL A 100 5.12 5.63 -4.28
CA VAL A 100 5.84 4.87 -5.31
C VAL A 100 5.50 5.35 -6.71
N THR A 101 6.39 5.02 -7.64
CA THR A 101 6.17 5.10 -9.09
C THR A 101 5.26 3.97 -9.59
N ALA A 102 4.80 4.06 -10.83
CA ALA A 102 4.05 2.98 -11.48
C ALA A 102 4.80 1.64 -11.52
N GLY A 103 6.15 1.66 -11.44
CA GLY A 103 6.97 0.46 -11.35
C GLY A 103 7.18 -0.06 -9.93
N GLY A 104 6.50 0.49 -8.92
CA GLY A 104 6.63 0.08 -7.51
C GLY A 104 7.88 0.59 -6.79
N ASN A 105 8.77 1.32 -7.47
CA ASN A 105 9.94 1.94 -6.83
C ASN A 105 9.54 3.16 -6.00
N ARG A 106 10.16 3.36 -4.83
CA ARG A 106 9.96 4.55 -3.99
C ARG A 106 10.16 5.83 -4.82
N SER A 107 9.23 6.77 -4.70
CA SER A 107 9.39 8.11 -5.24
C SER A 107 10.49 8.85 -4.48
N GLY A 108 11.40 9.53 -5.17
CA GLY A 108 12.54 10.20 -4.54
C GLY A 108 12.16 11.25 -3.49
N PHE A 109 11.01 11.91 -3.65
CA PHE A 109 10.47 12.88 -2.70
C PHE A 109 9.77 12.24 -1.49
N SER A 110 9.41 10.95 -1.54
CA SER A 110 8.64 10.34 -0.45
C SER A 110 9.45 10.38 0.84
N SER A 111 8.88 10.99 1.87
CA SER A 111 9.41 10.91 3.22
C SER A 111 9.58 9.46 3.67
N VAL A 112 10.56 9.24 4.55
CA VAL A 112 10.95 7.93 5.07
C VAL A 112 10.87 7.91 6.60
N GLY A 113 10.93 6.72 7.19
CA GLY A 113 11.17 6.55 8.62
C GLY A 113 12.66 6.37 8.94
N PRO A 114 12.99 5.84 10.13
CA PRO A 114 12.04 5.57 11.21
C PRO A 114 11.56 6.88 11.87
N THR A 115 10.55 6.78 12.73
CA THR A 115 10.29 7.82 13.74
C THR A 115 11.41 7.87 14.77
N GLU A 116 11.43 8.90 15.62
CA GLU A 116 12.45 9.04 16.68
C GLU A 116 12.45 7.83 17.65
N ASP A 117 11.29 7.23 17.86
CA ASP A 117 11.09 6.04 18.69
C ASP A 117 11.14 4.72 17.90
N ASP A 118 11.90 4.70 16.79
CA ASP A 118 12.24 3.53 15.98
C ASP A 118 11.05 2.81 15.28
N ARG A 119 9.86 3.42 15.22
CA ARG A 119 8.73 2.81 14.49
C ARG A 119 8.94 2.93 12.99
N ILE A 120 8.52 1.87 12.29
CA ILE A 120 8.49 1.84 10.83
C ILE A 120 7.44 2.82 10.34
N LYS A 121 7.89 3.81 9.55
CA LYS A 121 7.05 4.70 8.76
C LYS A 121 7.69 4.90 7.37
N PRO A 122 6.92 5.19 6.31
CA PRO A 122 5.44 5.09 6.26
C PRO A 122 4.96 3.66 6.56
N ASP A 123 3.69 3.47 6.90
CA ASP A 123 3.14 2.12 7.13
C ASP A 123 2.99 1.38 5.80
N VAL A 124 2.51 2.07 4.78
CA VAL A 124 2.33 1.51 3.43
C VAL A 124 2.66 2.55 2.37
N VAL A 125 2.73 2.11 1.12
CA VAL A 125 2.94 2.99 -0.03
C VAL A 125 1.89 2.80 -1.11
N ALA A 126 1.63 3.85 -1.90
CA ALA A 126 0.78 3.77 -3.08
C ALA A 126 1.30 4.68 -4.21
N LEU A 127 0.67 4.60 -5.38
CA LEU A 127 1.05 5.39 -6.55
C LEU A 127 0.90 6.89 -6.26
N GLY A 128 2.03 7.59 -6.13
CA GLY A 128 2.06 9.04 -5.95
C GLY A 128 2.94 9.77 -6.96
N SER A 129 3.68 9.07 -7.84
CA SER A 129 4.43 9.70 -8.94
C SER A 129 3.70 9.61 -10.26
N GLY A 130 3.54 10.75 -10.94
CA GLY A 130 2.88 10.82 -12.24
C GLY A 130 1.39 10.42 -12.19
N THR A 131 0.75 10.60 -11.03
CA THR A 131 -0.65 10.24 -10.83
C THR A 131 -1.54 11.13 -11.68
N VAL A 132 -2.48 10.51 -12.40
CA VAL A 132 -3.48 11.22 -13.22
C VAL A 132 -4.53 11.84 -12.32
N VAL A 133 -4.77 13.14 -12.48
CA VAL A 133 -5.70 13.93 -11.66
C VAL A 133 -6.56 14.82 -12.53
N ILE A 134 -7.75 15.15 -12.02
CA ILE A 134 -8.59 16.24 -12.55
C ILE A 134 -8.21 17.51 -11.79
N ARG A 135 -7.78 18.55 -12.51
CA ARG A 135 -7.42 19.83 -11.91
C ARG A 135 -8.67 20.66 -11.64
N ALA A 136 -8.57 21.69 -10.78
CA ALA A 136 -9.68 22.60 -10.48
C ALA A 136 -10.27 23.29 -11.74
N SER A 137 -9.48 23.42 -12.81
CA SER A 137 -9.93 23.91 -14.11
C SER A 137 -10.76 22.90 -14.93
N GLY A 138 -10.96 21.68 -14.43
CA GLY A 138 -11.64 20.58 -15.12
C GLY A 138 -10.75 19.76 -16.07
N ASN A 139 -9.53 20.22 -16.35
CA ASN A 139 -8.62 19.52 -17.25
C ASN A 139 -7.92 18.34 -16.56
N ILE A 140 -7.73 17.26 -17.31
CA ILE A 140 -6.93 16.11 -16.89
C ILE A 140 -5.45 16.47 -17.01
N GLY A 141 -4.66 16.12 -16.01
CA GLY A 141 -3.21 16.20 -16.07
C GLY A 141 -2.57 15.20 -15.14
N THR A 142 -1.25 15.29 -15.00
CA THR A 142 -0.50 14.50 -14.02
C THR A 142 0.13 15.41 -12.97
N THR A 143 0.32 14.87 -11.78
CA THR A 143 1.06 15.51 -10.67
C THR A 143 1.75 14.44 -9.82
N SER A 144 2.59 14.85 -8.87
CA SER A 144 3.25 13.93 -7.95
C SER A 144 3.20 14.42 -6.50
N GLY A 145 3.19 13.49 -5.55
CA GLY A 145 3.17 13.76 -4.12
C GLY A 145 2.58 12.60 -3.32
N THR A 146 3.01 12.43 -2.07
CA THR A 146 2.38 11.48 -1.12
C THR A 146 0.91 11.84 -0.85
N SER A 147 0.55 13.12 -1.02
CA SER A 147 -0.83 13.63 -1.04
C SER A 147 -1.76 12.91 -2.03
N LEU A 148 -1.22 12.31 -3.09
CA LEU A 148 -1.99 11.56 -4.09
C LEU A 148 -2.02 10.06 -3.77
N ALA A 149 -0.99 9.54 -3.11
CA ALA A 149 -0.93 8.16 -2.65
C ALA A 149 -1.90 7.91 -1.49
N SER A 150 -1.96 8.84 -0.53
CA SER A 150 -2.82 8.76 0.66
C SER A 150 -4.30 8.45 0.34
N PRO A 151 -4.99 9.21 -0.55
CA PRO A 151 -6.40 8.92 -0.85
C PRO A 151 -6.63 7.60 -1.59
N LEU A 152 -5.61 7.04 -2.29
CA LEU A 152 -5.72 5.70 -2.87
C LEU A 152 -5.81 4.63 -1.77
N VAL A 153 -5.01 4.77 -0.71
CA VAL A 153 -5.05 3.86 0.43
C VAL A 153 -6.31 4.08 1.26
N ALA A 154 -6.78 5.32 1.42
CA ALA A 154 -8.07 5.59 2.06
C ALA A 154 -9.24 4.95 1.30
N SER A 155 -9.20 4.97 -0.02
CA SER A 155 -10.19 4.29 -0.87
C SER A 155 -10.13 2.76 -0.72
N LEU A 156 -8.91 2.21 -0.62
CA LEU A 156 -8.73 0.79 -0.33
C LEU A 156 -9.30 0.41 1.05
N ALA A 157 -8.97 1.18 2.10
CA ALA A 157 -9.48 0.99 3.45
C ALA A 157 -11.02 1.03 3.48
N ALA A 158 -11.63 1.99 2.78
CA ALA A 158 -13.09 2.08 2.64
C ALA A 158 -13.69 0.83 1.97
N GLY A 159 -13.07 0.35 0.90
CA GLY A 159 -13.51 -0.88 0.23
C GLY A 159 -13.38 -2.11 1.13
N VAL A 160 -12.28 -2.23 1.87
CA VAL A 160 -12.07 -3.35 2.81
C VAL A 160 -13.10 -3.28 3.93
N TRP A 161 -13.32 -2.11 4.52
CA TRP A 161 -14.31 -1.96 5.59
C TRP A 161 -15.74 -2.21 5.10
N GLN A 162 -16.07 -1.85 3.86
CA GLN A 162 -17.35 -2.22 3.26
C GLN A 162 -17.51 -3.74 3.12
N ALA A 163 -16.44 -4.46 2.77
CA ALA A 163 -16.46 -5.92 2.63
C ALA A 163 -16.48 -6.65 3.98
N TYR A 164 -15.88 -6.04 5.01
CA TYR A 164 -15.79 -6.58 6.37
C TYR A 164 -16.32 -5.55 7.39
N PRO A 165 -17.65 -5.32 7.42
CA PRO A 165 -18.26 -4.22 8.19
C PRO A 165 -18.13 -4.39 9.71
N ASP A 166 -17.88 -5.61 10.18
CA ASP A 166 -17.71 -5.94 11.60
C ASP A 166 -16.28 -5.66 12.10
N PHE A 167 -15.34 -5.31 11.22
CA PHE A 167 -13.98 -4.98 11.61
C PHE A 167 -13.91 -3.62 12.30
N THR A 168 -13.06 -3.56 13.32
CA THR A 168 -12.59 -2.34 13.95
C THR A 168 -11.57 -1.61 13.07
N ALA A 169 -11.36 -0.33 13.32
CA ALA A 169 -10.34 0.46 12.62
C ALA A 169 -8.93 -0.16 12.74
N GLN A 170 -8.62 -0.73 13.90
CA GLN A 170 -7.36 -1.41 14.16
C GLN A 170 -7.22 -2.70 13.33
N GLU A 171 -8.26 -3.52 13.23
CA GLU A 171 -8.25 -4.71 12.37
C GLU A 171 -8.09 -4.33 10.89
N ILE A 172 -8.69 -3.21 10.45
CA ILE A 172 -8.47 -2.70 9.08
C ILE A 172 -7.01 -2.28 8.88
N TYR A 173 -6.40 -1.58 9.85
CA TYR A 173 -4.97 -1.25 9.80
C TYR A 173 -4.10 -2.50 9.68
N GLU A 174 -4.38 -3.51 10.50
CA GLU A 174 -3.63 -4.77 10.53
C GLU A 174 -3.75 -5.53 9.22
N VAL A 175 -4.94 -5.70 8.66
CA VAL A 175 -5.09 -6.47 7.41
C VAL A 175 -4.47 -5.74 6.22
N LEU A 176 -4.51 -4.40 6.20
CA LEU A 176 -3.87 -3.62 5.14
C LEU A 176 -2.34 -3.72 5.19
N THR A 177 -1.75 -3.75 6.38
CA THR A 177 -0.30 -3.85 6.56
C THR A 177 0.20 -5.29 6.41
N GLN A 178 -0.46 -6.26 7.05
CA GLN A 178 -0.03 -7.67 7.05
C GLN A 178 -0.27 -8.38 5.71
N SER A 179 -1.13 -7.84 4.85
CA SER A 179 -1.33 -8.35 3.49
C SER A 179 -0.53 -7.61 2.41
N ALA A 180 0.19 -6.54 2.75
CA ALA A 180 0.93 -5.72 1.80
C ALA A 180 2.16 -6.42 1.20
N SER A 181 2.73 -5.82 0.15
CA SER A 181 3.70 -6.45 -0.73
C SER A 181 5.03 -6.88 -0.12
N GLN A 182 5.40 -6.37 1.06
CA GLN A 182 6.60 -6.77 1.80
C GLN A 182 6.31 -6.94 3.30
N ALA A 183 5.10 -7.38 3.64
CA ALA A 183 4.66 -7.50 5.03
C ALA A 183 5.58 -8.37 5.92
N THR A 184 6.26 -9.36 5.32
CA THR A 184 7.20 -10.25 6.02
C THR A 184 8.58 -9.64 6.25
N ALA A 185 8.91 -8.53 5.59
CA ALA A 185 10.19 -7.83 5.70
C ALA A 185 9.99 -6.32 5.48
N PRO A 186 9.27 -5.62 6.38
CA PRO A 186 9.02 -4.20 6.25
C PRO A 186 10.31 -3.39 6.44
N ASP A 187 10.34 -2.17 5.89
CA ASP A 187 11.47 -1.25 6.00
C ASP A 187 11.01 0.21 6.14
N ASN A 188 11.95 1.12 6.41
CA ASN A 188 11.66 2.54 6.58
C ASN A 188 11.44 3.33 5.26
N PHE A 189 11.47 2.65 4.11
CA PHE A 189 11.31 3.27 2.79
C PHE A 189 9.92 3.04 2.22
N LEU A 190 9.43 1.81 2.31
CA LEU A 190 8.16 1.35 1.76
C LEU A 190 7.19 0.85 2.84
N GLY A 191 7.63 0.78 4.11
CA GLY A 191 6.82 0.21 5.18
C GLY A 191 6.59 -1.27 4.97
N TYR A 192 5.33 -1.68 5.13
CA TYR A 192 4.84 -3.01 4.78
C TYR A 192 4.63 -3.19 3.27
N GLY A 193 4.82 -2.13 2.48
CA GLY A 193 4.77 -2.16 1.02
C GLY A 193 3.46 -1.65 0.43
N ILE A 194 3.14 -2.13 -0.76
CA ILE A 194 1.94 -1.75 -1.49
C ILE A 194 0.79 -2.62 -1.00
N PRO A 195 -0.33 -2.06 -0.49
CA PRO A 195 -1.49 -2.82 -0.09
C PRO A 195 -2.39 -3.12 -1.31
N ASN A 196 -3.16 -4.19 -1.24
CA ASN A 196 -4.03 -4.61 -2.35
C ASN A 196 -5.28 -5.33 -1.85
N PHE A 197 -6.42 -5.06 -2.49
CA PHE A 197 -7.71 -5.63 -2.09
C PHE A 197 -7.76 -7.16 -2.20
N GLU A 198 -7.24 -7.73 -3.29
CA GLU A 198 -7.16 -9.19 -3.49
C GLU A 198 -6.23 -9.82 -2.46
N ALA A 199 -5.12 -9.16 -2.14
CA ALA A 199 -4.20 -9.60 -1.09
C ALA A 199 -4.86 -9.62 0.30
N VAL A 200 -5.64 -8.60 0.64
CA VAL A 200 -6.44 -8.55 1.88
C VAL A 200 -7.44 -9.71 1.92
N VAL A 201 -8.21 -9.90 0.84
CA VAL A 201 -9.20 -11.00 0.77
C VAL A 201 -8.53 -12.36 0.91
N ASN A 202 -7.35 -12.56 0.31
CA ASN A 202 -6.62 -13.82 0.43
C ASN A 202 -6.01 -14.01 1.83
N TYR A 203 -5.54 -12.94 2.46
CA TYR A 203 -5.03 -12.97 3.83
C TYR A 203 -6.12 -13.31 4.86
N LEU A 204 -7.34 -12.83 4.64
CA LEU A 204 -8.48 -12.99 5.55
C LEU A 204 -9.28 -14.29 5.38
N LYS A 205 -9.12 -14.98 4.25
CA LYS A 205 -9.71 -16.31 4.12
C LYS A 205 -9.07 -17.18 5.20
N GLU A 206 -9.92 -17.74 6.06
CA GLU A 206 -9.58 -18.89 6.91
C GLU A 206 -8.70 -19.85 6.09
N PRO A 207 -7.70 -20.50 6.68
CA PRO A 207 -6.94 -21.53 6.01
C PRO A 207 -7.86 -22.73 5.74
N GLU A 208 -8.78 -22.60 4.79
CA GLU A 208 -9.00 -23.65 3.80
C GLU A 208 -7.59 -24.08 3.43
N PRO A 209 -7.21 -25.36 3.62
CA PRO A 209 -5.85 -25.78 3.35
C PRO A 209 -5.52 -25.36 1.91
N LEU A 210 -4.80 -24.25 1.76
CA LEU A 210 -4.15 -23.81 0.54
C LEU A 210 -3.01 -24.81 0.33
N HIS A 211 -3.32 -26.08 0.13
CA HIS A 211 -2.35 -27.07 -0.33
C HIS A 211 -2.29 -27.08 -1.86
N ASN A 212 -3.05 -26.20 -2.53
CA ASN A 212 -3.18 -26.18 -3.97
C ASN A 212 -2.62 -24.88 -4.52
N TRP A 213 -1.50 -25.01 -5.22
CA TRP A 213 -1.07 -24.02 -6.21
C TRP A 213 -2.17 -23.89 -7.28
N LEU A 214 -2.53 -22.67 -7.63
CA LEU A 214 -3.62 -22.38 -8.57
C LEU A 214 -3.12 -21.58 -9.75
N ILE A 215 -3.67 -21.89 -10.93
CA ILE A 215 -3.53 -21.07 -12.13
C ILE A 215 -4.92 -20.72 -12.67
N TYR A 216 -5.20 -19.42 -12.77
CA TYR A 216 -6.51 -18.90 -13.18
C TYR A 216 -6.39 -17.54 -13.90
N PRO A 217 -7.36 -17.10 -14.72
CA PRO A 217 -8.51 -17.87 -15.17
C PRO A 217 -8.07 -19.01 -16.09
N ASN A 218 -8.87 -20.06 -16.16
CA ASN A 218 -8.68 -21.14 -17.12
C ASN A 218 -10.06 -21.59 -17.63
N PRO A 219 -10.42 -21.36 -18.90
CA PRO A 219 -9.56 -20.83 -19.97
C PRO A 219 -9.10 -19.37 -19.77
N VAL A 220 -7.92 -19.04 -20.30
CA VAL A 220 -7.35 -17.69 -20.32
C VAL A 220 -7.94 -16.94 -21.50
N VAL A 221 -8.78 -15.95 -21.19
CA VAL A 221 -9.29 -14.97 -22.15
C VAL A 221 -8.35 -13.77 -22.14
N GLY A 222 -7.36 -13.75 -23.03
CA GLY A 222 -6.37 -12.68 -23.14
C GLY A 222 -4.92 -13.18 -23.06
N ASN A 223 -4.04 -12.32 -22.54
CA ASN A 223 -2.60 -12.53 -22.62
C ASN A 223 -1.94 -12.88 -21.28
N GLN A 224 -2.70 -13.08 -20.20
CA GLN A 224 -2.12 -13.30 -18.88
C GLN A 224 -2.97 -14.26 -18.04
N PHE A 225 -2.30 -15.05 -17.19
CA PHE A 225 -2.94 -15.80 -16.10
C PHE A 225 -2.26 -15.48 -14.77
N ASN A 226 -2.98 -15.67 -13.68
CA ASN A 226 -2.50 -15.56 -12.31
C ASN A 226 -1.98 -16.90 -11.81
N ILE A 227 -0.91 -16.85 -11.02
CA ILE A 227 -0.34 -17.95 -10.26
C ILE A 227 -0.47 -17.60 -8.78
N GLN A 228 -1.14 -18.45 -8.01
CA GLN A 228 -1.22 -18.32 -6.56
C GLN A 228 -0.52 -19.52 -5.91
N LEU A 229 0.39 -19.22 -4.98
CA LEU A 229 1.21 -20.18 -4.25
C LEU A 229 0.99 -19.99 -2.75
N ASP A 230 0.95 -21.10 -2.02
CA ASP A 230 0.84 -21.15 -0.56
C ASP A 230 2.19 -20.89 0.12
N GLU A 231 3.26 -21.48 -0.42
CA GLU A 231 4.63 -21.38 0.04
C GLU A 231 5.55 -20.96 -1.11
N ILE A 232 6.24 -19.84 -0.90
CA ILE A 232 7.11 -19.24 -1.90
C ILE A 232 8.57 -19.37 -1.45
N VAL A 233 9.33 -20.17 -2.17
CA VAL A 233 10.78 -20.28 -2.04
C VAL A 233 11.39 -19.79 -3.33
N ASN A 234 11.95 -18.58 -3.28
CA ASN A 234 12.55 -17.93 -4.44
C ASN A 234 13.91 -18.54 -4.82
N PRO A 235 14.27 -18.56 -6.13
CA PRO A 235 13.43 -18.21 -7.27
C PRO A 235 12.32 -19.23 -7.55
N VAL A 236 11.15 -18.75 -7.97
CA VAL A 236 10.08 -19.59 -8.50
C VAL A 236 10.29 -19.78 -10.01
N SER A 237 10.47 -21.00 -10.46
CA SER A 237 10.60 -21.32 -11.89
C SER A 237 9.22 -21.59 -12.49
N VAL A 238 8.93 -20.96 -13.64
CA VAL A 238 7.72 -21.20 -14.42
C VAL A 238 8.11 -21.60 -15.83
N THR A 239 7.73 -22.80 -16.24
CA THR A 239 7.99 -23.34 -17.57
C THR A 239 6.67 -23.67 -18.25
N VAL A 240 6.50 -23.21 -19.49
CA VAL A 240 5.30 -23.49 -20.30
C VAL A 240 5.66 -24.47 -21.41
N PHE A 241 4.87 -25.53 -21.53
CA PHE A 241 4.97 -26.55 -22.56
C PHE A 241 3.74 -26.50 -23.46
N ASP A 242 3.91 -26.72 -24.76
CA ASP A 242 2.80 -26.95 -25.68
C ASP A 242 2.18 -28.35 -25.50
N SER A 243 1.08 -28.62 -26.20
CA SER A 243 0.40 -29.93 -26.19
C SER A 243 1.27 -31.11 -26.66
N LYS A 244 2.41 -30.87 -27.31
CA LYS A 244 3.37 -31.90 -27.74
C LYS A 244 4.52 -32.07 -26.73
N GLY A 245 4.54 -31.31 -25.65
CA GLY A 245 5.59 -31.32 -24.64
C GLY A 245 6.81 -30.48 -25.00
N ALA A 246 6.78 -29.68 -26.06
CA ALA A 246 7.86 -28.76 -26.38
C ALA A 246 7.81 -27.55 -25.44
N ARG A 247 8.95 -27.19 -24.86
CA ARG A 247 9.08 -25.99 -24.01
C ARG A 247 8.98 -24.74 -24.89
N VAL A 248 7.96 -23.91 -24.64
CA VAL A 248 7.67 -22.70 -25.42
C VAL A 248 7.95 -21.40 -24.66
N SER A 249 8.00 -21.45 -23.32
CA SER A 249 8.37 -20.31 -22.48
C SER A 249 9.00 -20.78 -21.18
N GLU A 250 9.89 -19.99 -20.62
CA GLU A 250 10.53 -20.24 -19.32
C GLU A 250 10.87 -18.91 -18.65
N ALA A 251 10.57 -18.79 -17.36
CA ALA A 251 10.95 -17.65 -16.55
C ALA A 251 11.39 -18.10 -15.16
N SER A 252 12.30 -17.34 -14.58
CA SER A 252 12.67 -17.42 -13.17
C SER A 252 12.17 -16.16 -12.49
N LEU A 253 11.28 -16.31 -11.52
CA LEU A 253 10.54 -15.23 -10.89
C LEU A 253 11.00 -15.05 -9.45
N GLN A 254 11.07 -13.79 -9.02
CA GLN A 254 11.17 -13.41 -7.61
C GLN A 254 9.79 -12.97 -7.17
N ILE A 255 9.08 -13.80 -6.41
CA ILE A 255 7.76 -13.48 -5.90
C ILE A 255 7.93 -13.10 -4.42
N ASN A 256 7.67 -11.83 -4.12
CA ASN A 256 7.86 -11.29 -2.76
C ASN A 256 6.54 -11.02 -2.04
N TRP A 257 5.41 -11.15 -2.73
CA TRP A 257 4.09 -10.80 -2.21
C TRP A 257 3.20 -12.04 -2.07
N GLN A 258 3.26 -12.70 -0.92
CA GLN A 258 2.62 -14.02 -0.69
C GLN A 258 1.11 -14.02 -0.91
N ASN A 259 0.41 -12.97 -0.46
CA ASN A 259 -1.05 -12.91 -0.51
C ASN A 259 -1.61 -12.39 -1.84
N ASN A 260 -0.75 -11.89 -2.74
CA ASN A 260 -1.18 -11.37 -4.04
C ASN A 260 -0.85 -12.35 -5.16
N PRO A 261 -1.80 -12.65 -6.07
CA PRO A 261 -1.52 -13.50 -7.20
C PRO A 261 -0.49 -12.88 -8.14
N PHE A 262 0.45 -13.70 -8.62
CA PHE A 262 1.45 -13.30 -9.59
C PHE A 262 0.91 -13.45 -11.03
N LYS A 263 1.01 -12.39 -11.85
CA LYS A 263 0.58 -12.42 -13.26
C LYS A 263 1.70 -12.89 -14.19
N TYR A 264 1.45 -13.94 -14.95
CA TYR A 264 2.36 -14.45 -15.98
C TYR A 264 1.87 -14.11 -17.39
N ASP A 265 2.74 -13.53 -18.21
CA ASP A 265 2.43 -13.10 -19.58
C ASP A 265 2.62 -14.22 -20.62
N ILE A 266 1.58 -14.42 -21.41
CA ILE A 266 1.50 -15.39 -22.51
C ILE A 266 1.11 -14.72 -23.84
N ALA A 267 1.31 -13.42 -24.01
CA ALA A 267 0.95 -12.68 -25.23
C ALA A 267 1.53 -13.33 -26.50
N ASN A 268 2.74 -13.87 -26.41
CA ASN A 268 3.45 -14.49 -27.53
C ASN A 268 2.99 -15.92 -27.86
N LEU A 269 2.08 -16.51 -27.07
CA LEU A 269 1.54 -17.85 -27.33
C LEU A 269 0.29 -17.78 -28.21
N LEU A 270 0.13 -18.74 -29.12
CA LEU A 270 -1.10 -18.87 -29.91
C LEU A 270 -2.23 -19.46 -29.06
N PRO A 271 -3.51 -19.28 -29.45
CA PRO A 271 -4.62 -20.02 -28.82
C PRO A 271 -4.37 -21.53 -28.86
N GLY A 272 -4.64 -22.22 -27.76
CA GLY A 272 -4.36 -23.65 -27.64
C GLY A 272 -4.23 -24.15 -26.22
N LEU A 273 -3.88 -25.44 -26.11
CA LEU A 273 -3.65 -26.13 -24.85
C LEU A 273 -2.17 -26.10 -24.47
N TYR A 274 -1.88 -25.68 -23.25
CA TYR A 274 -0.55 -25.62 -22.66
C TYR A 274 -0.51 -26.34 -21.31
N PHE A 275 0.69 -26.77 -20.93
CA PHE A 275 1.00 -27.26 -19.60
C PHE A 275 1.99 -26.31 -18.94
N VAL A 276 1.60 -25.69 -17.83
CA VAL A 276 2.43 -24.79 -17.05
C VAL A 276 2.98 -25.57 -15.87
N ARG A 277 4.29 -25.75 -15.83
CA ARG A 277 5.00 -26.28 -14.67
C ARG A 277 5.48 -25.11 -13.83
N VAL A 278 5.14 -25.13 -12.55
CA VAL A 278 5.69 -24.22 -11.55
C VAL A 278 6.60 -25.04 -10.64
N GLN A 279 7.68 -24.43 -10.16
CA GLN A 279 8.57 -25.01 -9.16
C GLN A 279 8.98 -23.92 -8.16
N SER A 280 8.88 -24.23 -6.87
CA SER A 280 9.17 -23.34 -5.74
C SER A 280 9.90 -24.19 -4.70
N GLY A 281 11.21 -23.97 -4.55
CA GLY A 281 12.08 -24.83 -3.74
C GLY A 281 12.04 -26.30 -4.20
N GLY A 282 11.73 -27.21 -3.27
CA GLY A 282 11.60 -28.65 -3.54
C GLY A 282 10.22 -29.10 -4.05
N ARG A 283 9.24 -28.20 -4.10
CA ARG A 283 7.87 -28.50 -4.57
C ARG A 283 7.75 -28.19 -6.06
N GLN A 284 6.96 -28.98 -6.79
CA GLN A 284 6.61 -28.74 -8.19
C GLN A 284 5.14 -29.07 -8.45
N GLY A 285 4.51 -28.33 -9.35
CA GLY A 285 3.14 -28.54 -9.80
C GLY A 285 3.03 -28.36 -11.31
N THR A 286 2.19 -29.14 -11.99
CA THR A 286 1.92 -28.98 -13.43
C THR A 286 0.43 -28.79 -13.66
N PHE A 287 0.08 -27.70 -14.35
CA PHE A 287 -1.29 -27.24 -14.55
C PHE A 287 -1.61 -27.20 -16.03
N ARG A 288 -2.78 -27.69 -16.39
CA ARG A 288 -3.29 -27.60 -17.75
C ARG A 288 -3.95 -26.24 -17.95
N VAL A 289 -3.47 -25.43 -18.88
CA VAL A 289 -3.98 -24.08 -19.17
C VAL A 289 -4.45 -24.00 -20.62
N MET A 290 -5.66 -23.52 -20.85
CA MET A 290 -6.20 -23.30 -22.19
C MET A 290 -6.18 -21.81 -22.51
N LYS A 291 -5.44 -21.38 -23.53
CA LYS A 291 -5.49 -20.01 -24.07
C LYS A 291 -6.54 -19.96 -25.18
N GLN A 292 -7.45 -18.98 -25.12
CA GLN A 292 -8.43 -18.70 -26.17
C GLN A 292 -7.96 -17.59 -27.11
#